data_AF-Q26I82-F1
#
_entry.id   AF-Q26I82-F1
#
_cell.length_a   1.000
_cell.length_b   1.000
_cell.length_c   1.000
_cell.angle_alpha   90.00
_cell.angle_beta   90.00
_cell.angle_gamma   90.00
#
_symmetry.space_group_name_H-M   'P 1'
#
loop_
_entity.id
_entity.type
_entity.pdbx_description
1 polymer ?
#
loop_
_entity_poly.entity_id
_entity_poly.type
_entity_poly.pdbx_seq_one_letter_code
_entity_poly.pdbx_strand_id
1 'polypeptide(L)'
;MKTMYRVNLVLIILNLFLFIIPFFGLLFMIPLGMVQVVCSLWLLSQYKRTSRPIQWMNKSHLLLAALTLGTMFLVGKDYVHFSSNMEEMVFILGMIISGLLGIYFMYISYRCYIENEEQLSLITK
;
A
#
# COMPACT_ATOMS: atom_id res chain seq x y z
N MET A 1 -8.83 -14.47 -0.86
CA MET A 1 -7.68 -13.70 -0.31
C MET A 1 -6.31 -14.04 -0.91
N LYS A 2 -6.02 -15.32 -1.23
CA LYS A 2 -4.71 -15.74 -1.79
C LYS A 2 -4.27 -14.95 -3.03
N THR A 3 -5.20 -14.65 -3.93
CA THR A 3 -4.94 -13.84 -5.13
C THR A 3 -4.48 -12.42 -4.79
N MET A 4 -5.13 -11.75 -3.83
CA MET A 4 -4.75 -10.40 -3.39
C MET A 4 -3.32 -10.36 -2.85
N TYR A 5 -2.96 -11.34 -2.00
CA TYR A 5 -1.61 -11.47 -1.48
C TYR A 5 -0.58 -11.72 -2.60
N ARG A 6 -0.84 -12.66 -3.50
CA ARG A 6 0.06 -12.97 -4.63
C ARG A 6 0.24 -11.78 -5.58
N VAL A 7 -0.85 -11.08 -5.91
CA VAL A 7 -0.79 -9.88 -6.76
C VAL A 7 0.07 -8.81 -6.10
N ASN A 8 -0.17 -8.51 -4.82
CA ASN A 8 0.62 -7.48 -4.12
C ASN A 8 2.10 -7.87 -3.99
N LEU A 9 2.40 -9.14 -3.72
CA LEU A 9 3.76 -9.67 -3.68
C LEU A 9 4.48 -9.49 -5.03
N VAL A 10 3.84 -9.92 -6.13
CA VAL A 10 4.41 -9.80 -7.48
C VAL A 10 4.66 -8.33 -7.83
N LEU A 11 3.72 -7.44 -7.52
CA LEU A 11 3.87 -6.02 -7.82
C LEU A 11 5.00 -5.37 -7.02
N ILE A 12 5.19 -5.73 -5.75
CA ILE A 12 6.31 -5.24 -4.94
C ILE A 12 7.65 -5.75 -5.49
N ILE A 13 7.74 -7.04 -5.82
CA ILE A 13 8.96 -7.62 -6.40
C ILE A 13 9.28 -6.94 -7.73
N LEU A 14 8.29 -6.75 -8.60
CA LEU A 14 8.48 -6.07 -9.88
C LEU A 14 8.90 -4.61 -9.67
N ASN A 15 8.31 -3.91 -8.70
CA ASN A 15 8.72 -2.55 -8.34
C ASN A 15 10.18 -2.49 -7.87
N LEU A 16 10.61 -3.43 -7.02
CA LEU A 16 12.01 -3.54 -6.57
C LEU A 16 12.98 -3.80 -7.73
N PHE A 17 12.62 -4.67 -8.69
CA PHE A 17 13.41 -4.86 -9.90
C PHE A 17 13.48 -3.60 -10.76
N LEU A 18 12.37 -2.87 -10.89
CA LEU A 18 12.35 -1.62 -11.65
C LEU A 18 13.17 -0.52 -10.99
N PHE A 19 13.37 -0.55 -9.66
CA PHE A 19 14.24 0.37 -8.95
C PHE A 19 15.74 0.23 -9.27
N ILE A 20 16.15 -0.81 -10.01
CA ILE A 20 17.50 -0.87 -10.61
C ILE A 20 17.75 0.37 -11.49
N ILE A 21 16.71 0.86 -12.15
CA ILE A 21 16.69 2.15 -12.83
C ILE A 21 15.68 3.05 -12.08
N PRO A 22 16.13 3.96 -11.20
CA PRO A 22 15.27 4.67 -10.26
C PRO A 22 14.02 5.30 -10.90
N PHE A 23 14.15 5.86 -12.10
CA PHE A 23 13.05 6.49 -12.82
C PHE A 23 11.88 5.52 -13.10
N PHE A 24 12.17 4.27 -13.46
CA PHE A 24 11.14 3.26 -13.72
C PHE A 24 10.49 2.76 -12.43
N GLY A 25 11.26 2.57 -11.36
CA GLY A 25 10.71 2.22 -10.04
C GLY A 25 9.74 3.29 -9.53
N LEU A 26 10.07 4.57 -9.72
CA LEU A 26 9.19 5.67 -9.34
C LEU A 26 7.91 5.73 -10.17
N LEU A 27 8.02 5.56 -11.48
CA LEU A 27 6.85 5.50 -12.35
C LEU A 27 5.91 4.34 -11.95
N PHE A 28 6.48 3.20 -11.55
CA PHE A 28 5.73 2.01 -11.19
C PHE A 28 5.15 2.02 -9.75
N MET A 29 5.62 2.92 -8.88
CA MET A 29 4.98 3.15 -7.57
C MET A 29 3.54 3.64 -7.70
N ILE A 30 3.21 4.42 -8.74
CA ILE A 30 1.86 4.94 -8.96
C ILE A 30 0.86 3.79 -9.22
N PRO A 31 1.04 2.91 -10.24
CA PRO A 31 0.14 1.77 -10.45
C PRO A 31 0.15 0.80 -9.27
N LEU A 32 1.29 0.59 -8.60
CA LEU A 32 1.34 -0.20 -7.37
C LEU A 32 0.39 0.38 -6.30
N GLY A 33 0.48 1.68 -6.01
CA GLY A 33 -0.38 2.35 -5.04
C GLY A 33 -1.87 2.28 -5.41
N MET A 34 -2.19 2.45 -6.70
CA MET A 34 -3.57 2.31 -7.18
C MET A 34 -4.14 0.91 -6.92
N VAL A 35 -3.39 -0.15 -7.25
CA VAL A 35 -3.82 -1.53 -7.00
C VAL A 35 -4.01 -1.79 -5.50
N GLN A 36 -3.12 -1.25 -4.66
CA GLN A 36 -3.20 -1.40 -3.21
C GLN A 36 -4.44 -0.72 -2.63
N VAL A 37 -4.77 0.49 -3.07
CA VAL A 37 -5.99 1.19 -2.66
C VAL A 37 -7.24 0.43 -3.10
N VAL A 38 -7.29 -0.04 -4.36
CA VAL A 38 -8.42 -0.82 -4.87
C VAL A 38 -8.59 -2.13 -4.07
N CYS A 39 -7.51 -2.85 -3.80
CA CYS A 39 -7.54 -4.07 -3.00
C CYS A 39 -7.97 -3.79 -1.55
N SER A 40 -7.52 -2.67 -0.99
CA SER A 40 -7.87 -2.24 0.37
C SER A 40 -9.35 -1.87 0.49
N LEU A 41 -9.92 -1.18 -0.51
CA LEU A 41 -11.36 -0.91 -0.60
C LEU A 41 -12.17 -2.20 -0.79
N TRP A 42 -11.69 -3.12 -1.63
CA TRP A 42 -12.31 -4.44 -1.78
C TRP A 42 -12.32 -5.21 -0.46
N LEU A 43 -11.24 -5.14 0.33
CA LEU A 43 -11.17 -5.78 1.65
C LEU A 43 -12.19 -5.20 2.65
N LEU A 44 -12.47 -3.89 2.60
CA LEU A 44 -13.54 -3.28 3.40
C LEU A 44 -14.92 -3.86 3.06
N SER A 45 -15.18 -4.18 1.79
CA SER A 45 -16.45 -4.79 1.37
C SER A 45 -16.65 -6.21 1.94
N GLN A 46 -15.57 -6.90 2.31
CA GLN A 46 -15.56 -8.25 2.85
C GLN A 46 -15.58 -8.27 4.40
N TYR A 47 -16.17 -7.24 5.02
CA TYR A 47 -16.16 -7.01 6.47
C TYR A 47 -16.63 -8.23 7.30
N LYS A 48 -17.59 -9.01 6.79
CA LYS A 48 -18.10 -10.21 7.48
C LYS A 48 -17.14 -11.41 7.47
N ARG A 49 -16.14 -11.41 6.59
CA ARG A 49 -15.19 -12.52 6.37
C ARG A 49 -13.79 -12.25 6.93
N THR A 50 -13.59 -11.11 7.59
CA THR A 50 -12.28 -10.70 8.11
C THR A 50 -12.37 -10.40 9.59
N SER A 51 -11.35 -10.79 10.35
CA SER A 51 -11.24 -10.44 11.76
C SER A 51 -11.15 -8.93 11.99
N ARG A 52 -11.65 -8.47 13.15
CA ARG A 52 -11.56 -7.08 13.61
C ARG A 52 -10.14 -6.47 13.54
N PRO A 53 -9.05 -7.16 13.92
CA PRO A 53 -7.70 -6.61 13.79
C PRO A 53 -7.32 -6.30 12.34
N ILE A 54 -7.63 -7.19 11.39
CA ILE A 54 -7.34 -6.95 9.97
C ILE A 54 -8.13 -5.75 9.44
N GLN A 55 -9.39 -5.61 9.86
CA GLN A 55 -10.21 -4.46 9.49
C GLN A 55 -9.60 -3.15 9.99
N TRP A 56 -9.12 -3.11 11.25
CA TRP A 56 -8.45 -1.93 11.80
C TRP A 56 -7.17 -1.59 11.05
N MET A 57 -6.34 -2.59 10.77
CA MET A 57 -5.11 -2.40 9.99
C MET A 57 -5.39 -1.89 8.56
N ASN A 58 -6.46 -2.39 7.94
CA ASN A 58 -6.86 -1.93 6.61
C ASN A 58 -7.38 -0.48 6.63
N LYS A 59 -8.13 -0.10 7.68
CA LYS A 59 -8.57 1.29 7.87
C LYS A 59 -7.39 2.23 8.13
N SER A 60 -6.42 1.84 8.96
CA SER A 60 -5.22 2.64 9.19
C SER A 60 -4.37 2.76 7.93
N HIS A 61 -4.27 1.70 7.12
CA HIS A 61 -3.62 1.77 5.81
C HIS A 61 -4.27 2.82 4.90
N LEU A 62 -5.59 2.83 4.76
CA LEU A 62 -6.30 3.82 3.95
C LEU A 62 -6.15 5.24 4.48
N LEU A 63 -6.20 5.41 5.80
CA LEU A 63 -6.00 6.71 6.43
C LEU A 63 -4.58 7.24 6.20
N LEU A 64 -3.56 6.39 6.36
CA LEU A 64 -2.18 6.74 6.07
C LEU A 64 -1.98 7.07 4.59
N ALA A 65 -2.53 6.28 3.68
CA ALA A 65 -2.47 6.55 2.24
C ALA A 65 -3.12 7.90 1.90
N ALA A 66 -4.28 8.21 2.48
CA ALA A 66 -4.95 9.49 2.29
C ALA A 66 -4.13 10.67 2.85
N LEU A 67 -3.50 10.49 4.02
CA LEU A 67 -2.60 11.50 4.60
C LEU A 67 -1.35 11.71 3.74
N THR A 68 -0.73 10.65 3.22
CA THR A 68 0.42 10.75 2.31
C THR A 68 0.05 11.47 1.03
N LEU A 69 -1.10 11.14 0.41
CA LEU A 69 -1.57 11.85 -0.78
C LEU A 69 -1.93 13.31 -0.47
N GLY A 70 -2.60 13.57 0.65
CA GLY A 70 -2.98 14.92 1.06
C GLY A 70 -1.76 15.80 1.34
N THR A 71 -0.74 15.28 2.03
CA THR A 71 0.52 15.99 2.27
C THR A 71 1.29 16.25 0.98
N MET A 72 1.41 15.24 0.11
CA MET A 72 2.03 15.41 -1.21
C MET A 72 1.29 16.43 -2.09
N PHE A 73 -0.03 16.46 -2.03
CA PHE A 73 -0.84 17.41 -2.78
C PHE A 73 -0.73 18.84 -2.23
N LEU A 74 -0.75 19.02 -0.91
CA LEU A 74 -0.61 20.33 -0.27
C LEU A 74 0.77 20.92 -0.52
N VAL A 75 1.83 20.14 -0.29
CA VAL A 75 3.20 20.54 -0.65
C VAL A 75 3.23 20.81 -2.15
N GLY A 76 2.70 19.88 -2.95
CA GLY A 76 2.46 19.96 -4.41
C GLY A 76 1.96 21.31 -4.90
N LYS A 77 0.93 21.83 -4.25
CA LYS A 77 0.28 23.10 -4.58
C LYS A 77 1.12 24.31 -4.17
N ASP A 78 1.88 24.20 -3.09
CA ASP A 78 2.67 25.29 -2.52
C ASP A 78 4.14 25.30 -3.00
N TYR A 79 4.56 24.35 -3.87
CA TYR A 79 5.87 24.32 -4.57
C TYR A 79 6.19 25.61 -5.34
N VAL A 80 5.24 26.51 -5.55
CA VAL A 80 5.50 27.83 -6.15
C VAL A 80 6.33 28.74 -5.22
N HIS A 81 6.44 28.41 -3.92
CA HIS A 81 7.09 29.27 -2.92
C HIS A 81 8.11 28.58 -1.98
N PHE A 82 8.45 27.32 -2.18
CA PHE A 82 9.44 26.64 -1.33
C PHE A 82 10.88 26.80 -1.85
N SER A 83 11.84 26.66 -0.93
CA SER A 83 13.26 26.56 -1.27
C SER A 83 13.56 25.16 -1.82
N SER A 84 14.38 25.08 -2.87
CA SER A 84 14.73 23.83 -3.58
C SER A 84 15.17 22.66 -2.67
N ASN A 85 15.79 22.94 -1.53
CA ASN A 85 16.26 21.88 -0.62
C ASN A 85 15.12 21.21 0.18
N MET A 86 14.06 21.96 0.51
CA MET A 86 12.88 21.42 1.21
C MET A 86 12.06 20.53 0.28
N GLU A 87 12.03 20.88 -1.00
CA GLU A 87 11.30 20.18 -2.07
C GLU A 87 11.83 18.77 -2.30
N GLU A 88 13.15 18.62 -2.42
CA GLU A 88 13.81 17.32 -2.58
C GLU A 88 13.61 16.43 -1.36
N MET A 89 13.70 17.00 -0.16
CA MET A 89 13.54 16.24 1.08
C MET A 89 12.11 15.71 1.24
N VAL A 90 11.09 16.53 0.96
CA VAL A 90 9.69 16.10 1.00
C VAL A 90 9.43 15.01 -0.04
N PHE A 91 9.96 15.16 -1.26
CA PHE A 91 9.83 14.14 -2.29
C PHE A 91 10.43 12.80 -1.85
N ILE A 92 11.66 12.81 -1.32
CA ILE A 92 12.33 11.60 -0.80
C ILE A 92 11.54 10.96 0.35
N LEU A 93 11.06 11.76 1.30
CA LEU A 93 10.21 11.26 2.39
C LEU A 93 8.92 10.63 1.85
N GLY A 94 8.30 11.24 0.85
CA GLY A 94 7.12 10.70 0.16
C GLY A 94 7.36 9.33 -0.46
N MET A 95 8.49 9.16 -1.12
CA MET A 95 8.90 7.88 -1.72
C MET A 95 9.07 6.81 -0.64
N ILE A 96 9.79 7.13 0.44
CA ILE A 96 10.02 6.19 1.56
C ILE A 96 8.70 5.80 2.20
N ILE A 97 7.84 6.77 2.52
CA ILE A 97 6.53 6.52 3.14
C ILE A 97 5.65 5.66 2.22
N SER A 98 5.65 5.92 0.91
CA SER A 98 4.89 5.13 -0.07
C SER A 98 5.39 3.68 -0.15
N GLY A 99 6.70 3.47 -0.11
CA GLY A 99 7.30 2.13 -0.04
C GLY A 99 6.90 1.38 1.24
N LEU A 100 6.96 2.05 2.39
CA LEU A 100 6.55 1.51 3.68
C LEU A 100 5.05 1.15 3.71
N LEU A 101 4.20 2.00 3.13
CA LEU A 101 2.77 1.73 2.94
C LEU A 101 2.55 0.46 2.11
N GLY A 102 3.31 0.28 1.03
CA GLY A 102 3.20 -0.92 0.21
C GLY A 102 3.57 -2.20 0.97
N ILE A 103 4.65 -2.16 1.74
CA ILE A 103 5.06 -3.27 2.62
C ILE A 103 4.00 -3.52 3.70
N TYR A 104 3.43 -2.47 4.28
CA TYR A 104 2.38 -2.58 5.28
C TYR A 104 1.12 -3.26 4.70
N PHE A 105 0.70 -2.89 3.49
CA PHE A 105 -0.40 -3.55 2.80
C PHE A 105 -0.10 -5.01 2.46
N MET A 106 1.16 -5.34 2.16
CA MET A 106 1.60 -6.73 1.98
C MET A 106 1.41 -7.54 3.25
N TYR A 107 1.79 -6.98 4.40
CA TYR A 107 1.60 -7.62 5.69
C TYR A 107 0.10 -7.86 5.99
N ILE A 108 -0.76 -6.87 5.73
CA ILE A 108 -2.23 -7.02 5.87
C ILE A 108 -2.73 -8.16 4.97
N SER A 109 -2.30 -8.16 3.71
CA SER A 109 -2.70 -9.17 2.71
C SER A 109 -2.27 -10.58 3.12
N TYR A 110 -1.08 -10.72 3.71
CA TYR A 110 -0.54 -11.97 4.22
C TYR A 110 -1.33 -12.49 5.42
N ARG A 111 -1.60 -11.63 6.41
CA ARG A 111 -2.43 -11.99 7.57
C ARG A 111 -3.82 -12.46 7.14
N CYS A 112 -4.39 -11.79 6.15
CA CYS A 112 -5.68 -12.15 5.60
C CYS A 112 -5.66 -13.49 4.84
N TYR A 113 -4.55 -13.83 4.21
CA TYR A 113 -4.36 -15.13 3.58
C TYR A 113 -4.31 -16.28 4.61
N ILE A 114 -3.51 -16.13 5.68
CA ILE A 114 -3.42 -17.14 6.75
C ILE A 114 -4.78 -17.39 7.39
N GLU A 115 -5.49 -16.34 7.79
CA GLU A 115 -6.78 -16.47 8.47
C GLU A 115 -7.82 -17.22 7.61
N ASN A 116 -7.78 -17.03 6.29
CA ASN A 116 -8.64 -17.78 5.38
C ASN A 116 -8.25 -19.25 5.24
N GLU A 117 -6.96 -19.59 5.25
CA GLU A 117 -6.55 -21.02 5.20
C GLU A 117 -6.87 -21.74 6.50
N GLU A 118 -6.69 -21.09 7.66
CA GLU A 118 -7.09 -21.66 8.96
C GLU A 118 -8.61 -21.93 9.00
N GLN A 119 -9.44 -20.95 8.59
CA GLN A 119 -10.90 -21.14 8.52
C GLN A 119 -11.30 -22.26 7.57
N LEU A 120 -10.67 -22.37 6.40
CA LEU A 120 -10.97 -23.43 5.44
C LEU A 120 -10.63 -24.82 6.02
N SER A 121 -9.48 -24.94 6.69
CA SER A 121 -9.03 -26.21 7.29
C SER A 121 -9.96 -26.73 8.38
N LEU A 122 -10.62 -25.84 9.12
CA LEU A 122 -11.59 -26.19 10.16
C LEU A 122 -12.92 -26.68 9.59
N ILE A 123 -13.28 -26.28 8.37
CA ILE A 123 -14.54 -26.68 7.71
C ILE A 123 -14.39 -28.04 7.01
N THR A 124 -13.18 -28.37 6.54
CA THR A 124 -12.90 -29.64 5.84
C THR A 124 -12.53 -30.82 6.73
N LYS A 125 -12.52 -30.65 8.06
CA LYS A 125 -12.35 -31.73 9.05
C LYS A 125 -13.70 -32.16 9.60
#